data_AF-A0A5E7B405-F1
#
_entry.id   AF-A0A5E7B405-F1
#
_cell.length_a   1.000
_cell.length_b   1.000
_cell.length_c   1.000
_cell.angle_alpha   90.00
_cell.angle_beta   90.00
_cell.angle_gamma   90.00
#
_symmetry.space_group_name_H-M   'P 1'
#
loop_
_entity.id
_entity.type
_entity.pdbx_description
1 polymer ?
#
loop_
_entity_poly.entity_id
_entity_poly.type
_entity_poly.pdbx_seq_one_letter_code
_entity_poly.pdbx_strand_id
1 'polypeptide(L)'
;MTVDPYEIEDTSDWEGCPTRLETVKHYASMLEEDIQALKLELRAAKENISGLVTMNDQLSSDLTRARAWLANREAETTVQLSQIQSLTLVLSQKERIIRELQADKRK
;
A
#
# COMPACT_ATOMS: atom_id res chain seq x y z
N MET A 1 -57.63 -59.36 -5.70
CA MET A 1 -57.45 -58.26 -6.66
C MET A 1 -56.00 -58.31 -7.13
N THR A 2 -55.79 -58.62 -8.40
CA THR A 2 -54.47 -58.57 -9.05
C THR A 2 -54.24 -57.14 -9.50
N VAL A 3 -53.26 -56.44 -8.92
CA VAL A 3 -52.87 -55.08 -9.33
C VAL A 3 -52.13 -55.19 -10.67
N ASP A 4 -52.50 -54.37 -11.65
CA ASP A 4 -51.87 -54.34 -12.96
C ASP A 4 -50.41 -53.85 -12.83
N PRO A 5 -49.40 -54.63 -13.28
CA PRO A 5 -47.98 -54.24 -13.18
C PRO A 5 -47.60 -52.93 -13.91
N TYR A 6 -48.50 -52.37 -14.73
CA TYR A 6 -48.28 -51.13 -15.48
C TYR A 6 -49.04 -49.91 -14.92
N GLU A 7 -49.74 -50.04 -13.79
CA GLU A 7 -50.41 -48.92 -13.14
C GLU A 7 -49.37 -48.06 -12.39
N ILE A 8 -49.09 -46.86 -12.91
CA ILE A 8 -48.17 -45.90 -12.29
C ILE A 8 -48.93 -45.18 -11.16
N GLU A 9 -48.30 -45.06 -10.00
CA GLU A 9 -48.84 -44.31 -8.86
C GLU A 9 -49.14 -42.86 -9.26
N ASP A 10 -50.37 -42.40 -8.99
CA ASP A 10 -50.78 -41.03 -9.24
C ASP A 10 -50.06 -40.09 -8.27
N THR A 11 -49.00 -39.46 -8.76
CA THR A 11 -48.15 -38.54 -8.01
C THR A 11 -48.58 -37.08 -8.18
N SER A 12 -49.78 -36.82 -8.72
CA SER A 12 -50.28 -35.45 -8.91
C SER A 12 -50.43 -34.67 -7.60
N ASP A 13 -50.57 -35.36 -6.47
CA ASP A 13 -50.58 -34.78 -5.12
C ASP A 13 -49.18 -34.56 -4.52
N TRP A 14 -48.12 -35.04 -5.17
CA TRP A 14 -46.76 -35.03 -4.63
C TRP A 14 -46.05 -33.69 -4.79
N GLU A 15 -46.45 -32.88 -5.78
CA GLU A 15 -45.88 -31.56 -6.02
C GLU A 15 -46.91 -30.46 -5.77
N GLY A 16 -46.94 -29.96 -4.53
CA GLY A 16 -47.52 -28.65 -4.27
C GLY A 16 -46.67 -27.58 -4.95
N CYS A 17 -47.02 -27.18 -6.17
CA CYS A 17 -46.39 -26.04 -6.83
C CYS A 17 -46.47 -24.82 -5.90
N PRO A 18 -45.34 -24.15 -5.60
CA PRO A 18 -45.34 -22.96 -4.76
C PRO A 18 -46.36 -21.96 -5.29
N THR A 19 -47.22 -21.46 -4.40
CA THR A 19 -48.13 -20.39 -4.78
C THR A 19 -47.33 -19.16 -5.17
N ARG A 20 -47.89 -18.32 -6.07
CA ARG A 20 -47.23 -17.06 -6.47
C ARG A 20 -46.82 -16.20 -5.27
N LEU A 21 -47.61 -16.22 -4.20
CA LEU A 21 -47.30 -15.49 -2.97
C LEU A 21 -46.07 -16.07 -2.26
N GLU A 22 -45.95 -17.39 -2.17
CA GLU A 22 -44.78 -18.06 -1.58
C GLU A 22 -43.51 -17.78 -2.39
N THR A 23 -43.59 -17.84 -3.72
CA THR A 23 -42.48 -17.48 -4.60
C THR A 23 -42.03 -16.04 -4.39
N VAL A 24 -42.97 -15.09 -4.33
CA VAL A 24 -42.64 -13.67 -4.10
C VAL A 24 -42.03 -13.46 -2.71
N LYS A 25 -42.55 -14.11 -1.67
CA LYS A 25 -41.97 -14.05 -0.32
C LYS A 25 -40.53 -14.58 -0.30
N HIS A 26 -40.29 -15.71 -0.96
CA HIS A 26 -38.96 -16.29 -1.05
C HIS A 26 -37.97 -15.35 -1.75
N TYR A 27 -38.35 -14.77 -2.89
CA TYR A 27 -37.52 -13.78 -3.58
C TYR A 27 -37.25 -12.53 -2.72
N ALA A 28 -38.24 -12.05 -1.98
CA ALA A 28 -38.06 -10.92 -1.07
C ALA A 28 -37.03 -11.24 0.02
N SER A 29 -37.07 -12.45 0.60
CA SER A 29 -36.08 -12.90 1.59
C SER A 29 -34.68 -13.02 0.98
N MET A 30 -34.54 -13.61 -0.21
CA MET A 30 -33.23 -13.68 -0.89
C MET A 30 -32.64 -12.29 -1.17
N LEU A 31 -33.46 -11.35 -1.66
CA LEU A 31 -33.01 -9.99 -1.91
C LEU A 31 -32.61 -9.27 -0.61
N GLU A 32 -33.30 -9.54 0.49
CA GLU A 32 -32.94 -8.99 1.80
C GLU A 32 -31.58 -9.51 2.26
N GLU A 33 -31.32 -10.81 2.12
CA GLU A 33 -30.02 -11.44 2.42
C GLU A 33 -28.90 -10.86 1.56
N ASP A 34 -29.10 -10.75 0.24
CA ASP A 34 -28.12 -10.17 -0.69
C ASP A 34 -27.79 -8.72 -0.34
N ILE A 35 -28.81 -7.92 0.01
CA ILE A 35 -28.61 -6.53 0.45
C ILE A 35 -27.81 -6.47 1.75
N GLN A 36 -28.05 -7.39 2.69
CA GLN A 36 -27.29 -7.46 3.94
C GLN A 36 -25.82 -7.83 3.68
N ALA A 37 -25.56 -8.80 2.80
CA ALA A 37 -24.21 -9.18 2.38
C ALA A 37 -23.46 -8.00 1.73
N LEU A 38 -24.08 -7.32 0.75
CA LEU A 38 -23.50 -6.17 0.08
C LEU A 38 -23.21 -5.00 1.04
N LYS A 39 -24.06 -4.78 2.04
CA LYS A 39 -23.82 -3.76 3.08
C LYS A 39 -22.59 -4.10 3.92
N LEU A 40 -22.34 -5.38 4.21
CA LEU A 40 -21.17 -5.81 4.95
C LEU A 40 -19.90 -5.62 4.12
N GLU A 41 -19.91 -6.05 2.87
CA GLU A 41 -18.79 -5.86 1.93
C GLU A 41 -18.47 -4.38 1.73
N LEU A 42 -19.50 -3.54 1.55
CA LEU A 42 -19.32 -2.09 1.40
C LEU A 42 -18.68 -1.47 2.65
N ARG A 43 -19.06 -1.93 3.85
CA ARG A 43 -18.44 -1.46 5.09
C ARG A 43 -16.96 -1.85 5.14
N ALA A 44 -16.65 -3.12 4.88
CA ALA A 44 -15.28 -3.61 4.84
C ALA A 44 -14.43 -2.86 3.79
N ALA A 45 -14.98 -2.63 2.59
CA ALA A 45 -14.31 -1.86 1.55
C ALA A 45 -14.04 -0.41 1.98
N LYS A 46 -14.98 0.24 2.65
CA LYS A 46 -14.79 1.60 3.19
C LYS A 46 -13.71 1.66 4.27
N GLU A 47 -13.67 0.68 5.16
CA GLU A 47 -12.63 0.57 6.19
C GLU A 47 -11.25 0.35 5.55
N ASN A 48 -11.16 -0.56 4.58
CA ASN A 48 -9.93 -0.80 3.83
C ASN A 48 -9.42 0.44 3.10
N ILE A 49 -10.30 1.15 2.37
CA ILE A 49 -9.94 2.40 1.68
C ILE A 49 -9.46 3.44 2.69
N SER A 50 -10.15 3.60 3.81
CA SER A 50 -9.76 4.57 4.85
C SER A 50 -8.39 4.24 5.46
N GLY A 51 -8.12 2.95 5.67
CA GLY A 51 -6.80 2.47 6.10
C GLY A 51 -5.71 2.75 5.07
N LEU A 52 -5.99 2.51 3.78
CA LEU A 52 -5.05 2.81 2.69
C LEU A 52 -4.74 4.30 2.56
N VAL A 53 -5.75 5.16 2.71
CA VAL A 53 -5.57 6.63 2.71
C VAL A 53 -4.67 7.05 3.87
N THR A 54 -4.96 6.57 5.08
CA THR A 54 -4.15 6.87 6.28
C THR A 54 -2.70 6.43 6.10
N MET A 55 -2.48 5.24 5.52
CA MET A 55 -1.13 4.74 5.24
C MET A 55 -0.42 5.58 4.18
N ASN A 56 -1.13 6.02 3.15
CA ASN A 56 -0.57 6.88 2.11
C ASN A 56 -0.13 8.24 2.68
N ASP A 57 -0.95 8.83 3.54
CA ASP A 57 -0.63 10.09 4.21
C ASP A 57 0.64 9.95 5.08
N GLN A 58 0.76 8.84 5.82
CA GLN A 58 1.95 8.53 6.62
C GLN A 58 3.19 8.36 5.75
N LEU A 59 3.11 7.56 4.68
CA LEU A 59 4.22 7.36 3.74
C LEU A 59 4.65 8.66 3.06
N SER A 60 3.70 9.53 2.70
CA SER A 60 3.96 10.84 2.10
C SER A 60 4.70 11.77 3.08
N SER A 61 4.32 11.75 4.35
CA SER A 61 5.01 12.48 5.43
C SER A 61 6.44 11.97 5.63
N ASP A 62 6.63 10.65 5.70
CA ASP A 62 7.94 10.04 5.90
C ASP A 62 8.87 10.28 4.71
N LEU A 63 8.35 10.20 3.48
CA LEU A 63 9.10 10.52 2.27
C LEU A 63 9.52 11.99 2.24
N THR A 64 8.66 12.91 2.67
CA THR A 64 9.00 14.34 2.79
C THR A 64 10.13 14.55 3.80
N ARG A 65 10.05 13.88 4.96
CA ARG A 65 11.10 13.92 5.98
C ARG A 65 12.43 13.35 5.49
N ALA A 66 12.39 12.20 4.81
CA ALA A 66 13.57 11.55 4.25
C ALA A 66 14.25 12.44 3.21
N ARG A 67 13.47 13.09 2.34
CA ARG A 67 14.00 14.06 1.35
C ARG A 67 14.66 15.26 2.02
N ALA A 68 14.03 15.84 3.04
CA ALA A 68 14.62 16.96 3.79
C ALA A 68 15.92 16.55 4.49
N TRP A 69 15.96 15.36 5.09
CA TRP A 69 17.17 14.83 5.72
C TRP A 69 18.29 14.62 4.71
N LEU A 70 17.98 14.05 3.54
CA LEU A 70 18.94 13.81 2.47
C LEU A 70 19.49 15.14 1.91
N ALA A 71 18.64 16.14 1.67
CA ALA A 71 19.08 17.46 1.23
C ALA A 71 20.04 18.13 2.24
N ASN A 72 19.75 18.01 3.55
CA ASN A 72 20.64 18.52 4.59
C ASN A 72 22.00 17.80 4.57
N ARG A 73 22.01 16.47 4.42
CA ARG A 73 23.24 15.68 4.31
C ARG A 73 24.07 16.03 3.07
N GLU A 74 23.42 16.28 1.94
CA GLU A 74 24.09 16.74 0.72
C GLU A 74 24.73 18.11 0.91
N ALA A 75 24.02 19.04 1.58
CA ALA A 75 24.56 20.36 1.91
C ALA A 75 25.77 20.26 2.87
N GLU A 76 25.67 19.46 3.93
CA GLU A 76 26.78 19.19 4.86
C GLU A 76 27.99 18.62 4.11
N THR A 77 27.77 17.64 3.23
CA THR A 77 28.83 17.00 2.43
C THR A 77 29.50 18.01 1.49
N THR A 78 28.72 18.89 0.86
CA THR A 78 29.25 19.95 -0.02
C THR A 78 30.14 20.92 0.75
N VAL A 79 29.73 21.33 1.96
CA VAL A 79 30.53 22.17 2.84
C VAL A 79 31.83 21.46 3.22
N GLN A 80 31.76 20.20 3.64
CA GLN A 80 32.95 19.40 3.99
C GLN A 80 33.92 19.27 2.82
N LEU A 81 33.42 19.01 1.61
CA LEU A 81 34.26 18.93 0.40
C LEU A 81 34.98 20.26 0.13
N SER A 82 34.29 21.40 0.29
CA SER A 82 34.93 22.71 0.13
C SER A 82 36.03 22.96 1.17
N GLN A 83 35.82 22.53 2.42
CA GLN A 83 36.82 22.63 3.49
C GLN A 83 38.03 21.74 3.19
N ILE A 84 37.80 20.50 2.74
CA ILE A 84 38.87 19.59 2.35
C ILE A 84 39.71 20.20 1.22
N GLN A 85 39.08 20.73 0.17
CA GLN A 85 39.78 21.39 -0.94
C GLN A 85 40.63 22.57 -0.46
N SER A 86 40.08 23.42 0.41
CA SER A 86 40.83 24.53 1.01
C SER A 86 42.03 24.06 1.82
N LEU A 87 41.86 23.01 2.64
CA LEU A 87 42.95 22.45 3.44
C LEU A 87 44.02 21.80 2.55
N THR A 88 43.63 21.09 1.49
CA THR A 88 44.55 20.53 0.50
C THR A 88 45.39 21.62 -0.17
N LEU A 89 44.77 22.76 -0.51
CA LEU A 89 45.50 23.90 -1.08
C LEU A 89 46.55 24.44 -0.10
N VAL A 90 46.16 24.69 1.16
CA VAL A 90 47.08 25.19 2.20
C VAL A 90 48.23 24.20 2.45
N LEU A 91 47.96 22.89 2.45
CA LEU A 91 48.99 21.86 2.57
C LEU A 91 49.99 21.93 1.41
N SER A 92 49.52 22.05 0.17
CA SER A 92 50.39 22.16 -1.00
C SER A 92 51.27 23.42 -0.96
N GLN A 93 50.73 24.55 -0.47
CA GLN A 93 51.47 25.80 -0.28
C GLN A 93 52.55 25.64 0.80
N LYS A 94 52.21 25.03 1.94
CA LYS A 94 53.15 24.71 3.01
C LYS A 94 54.31 23.85 2.50
N GLU A 95 54.02 22.80 1.73
CA GLU A 95 55.04 21.92 1.14
C GLU A 95 55.97 22.67 0.17
N ARG A 96 55.44 23.63 -0.58
CA ARG A 96 56.24 24.49 -1.46
C ARG A 96 57.21 25.35 -0.65
N ILE A 97 56.72 26.07 0.37
CA ILE A 97 57.52 26.94 1.23
C ILE A 97 58.60 26.14 1.96
N ILE A 98 58.29 24.95 2.46
CA ILE A 98 59.28 24.08 3.12
C ILE A 98 60.42 23.75 2.16
N ARG A 99 60.13 23.41 0.89
CA ARG A 99 61.14 23.13 -0.12
C ARG A 99 62.01 24.35 -0.43
N GLU A 100 61.40 25.52 -0.55
CA GLU A 100 62.11 26.80 -0.78
C GLU A 100 63.07 27.10 0.39
N LEU A 101 62.61 27.02 1.63
CA LEU A 101 63.45 27.24 2.82
C LEU A 101 64.60 26.22 2.95
N GLN A 102 64.37 24.97 2.56
CA GLN A 102 65.42 23.95 2.54
C GLN A 102 66.47 24.22 1.45
N ALA A 103 66.07 24.76 0.30
CA ALA A 103 66.99 25.14 -0.76
C ALA A 103 67.85 26.35 -0.38
N ASP A 104 67.26 27.35 0.28
CA ASP A 104 67.98 28.54 0.72
C ASP A 104 69.00 28.23 1.83
N LYS A 105 68.70 27.30 2.74
CA LYS A 105 69.66 26.82 3.76
C LYS A 105 70.89 26.09 3.19
N ARG A 106 70.85 25.65 1.93
CA ARG A 106 71.94 24.92 1.28
C ARG A 106 72.85 25.81 0.42
N LYS A 107 72.50 27.08 0.25
CA LYS A 107 73.33 28.10 -0.40
C LYS A 107 74.18 28.82 0.64
#